data_AF-A0A724QTE2-F1
#
_entry.id   AF-A0A724QTE2-F1
#
_cell.length_a   1.000
_cell.length_b   1.000
_cell.length_c   1.000
_cell.angle_alpha   90.00
_cell.angle_beta   90.00
_cell.angle_gamma   90.00
#
_symmetry.space_group_name_H-M   'P 1'
#
loop_
_entity.id
_entity.type
_entity.pdbx_description
1 polymer ?
#
loop_
_entity_poly.entity_id
_entity_poly.type
_entity_poly.pdbx_seq_one_letter_code
_entity_poly.pdbx_strand_id
1 'polypeptide(L)'
;MSTGNLAYSWSRSNRREERADINVYTTTSGTWDEFVELMQPLKRSRLNPKTDPGYITAACTSTVSSTGKEAAEGMFYRCNASVTSSSLAYADVDSATPEEFATDCEMVRESRFAMMLYTTASHTEEAPRYRVVMPVRTPVTGGDIIRIRYGLLTHFLKGRDVDSAGFTLSQPMYRPPVGSRVIVSESSRMITASKLMEGVPKINVTGASDYKVPEGEQSELTDLFEEFAFEFGGRMTDRGLQMPATPEHAAQYTTGEPKQDDFL
;
A
#
# COMPACT_ATOMS: atom_id res chain seq x y z
N MET A 1 -5.27 20.52 20.82
CA MET A 1 -4.78 19.84 19.60
C MET A 1 -5.02 18.34 19.80
N SER A 2 -5.72 17.64 18.90
CA SER A 2 -5.95 16.20 19.10
C SER A 2 -4.66 15.44 18.76
N THR A 3 -3.88 15.12 19.77
CA THR A 3 -2.72 14.22 19.68
C THR A 3 -3.23 12.79 19.49
N GLY A 4 -3.53 12.41 18.25
CA GLY A 4 -3.70 11.00 17.91
C GLY A 4 -2.33 10.34 17.89
N ASN A 5 -2.19 9.20 18.58
CA ASN A 5 -1.01 8.35 18.48
C ASN A 5 -1.09 7.59 17.16
N LEU A 6 -0.28 7.98 16.18
CA LEU A 6 -0.20 7.35 14.88
C LEU A 6 0.73 6.14 14.95
N ALA A 7 0.26 5.02 14.42
CA ALA A 7 1.02 3.81 14.22
C ALA A 7 1.29 3.60 12.73
N TYR A 8 2.57 3.61 12.36
CA TYR A 8 3.02 3.38 10.99
C TYR A 8 4.50 2.99 10.96
N SER A 9 4.91 2.43 9.84
CA SER A 9 6.30 2.14 9.53
C SER A 9 6.79 3.00 8.37
N TRP A 10 8.10 3.25 8.34
CA TRP A 10 8.75 3.96 7.25
C TRP A 10 10.19 3.49 7.04
N SER A 11 10.73 3.73 5.85
CA SER A 11 12.16 3.54 5.57
C SER A 11 12.86 4.87 5.34
N ARG A 12 14.15 4.92 5.74
CA ARG A 12 15.07 5.96 5.28
C ARG A 12 15.84 5.42 4.09
N SER A 13 15.75 6.11 2.98
CA SER A 13 16.57 5.87 1.80
C SER A 13 17.98 6.41 2.04
N ASN A 14 18.98 5.50 2.15
CA ASN A 14 20.39 5.81 1.81
C ASN A 14 21.36 4.61 1.88
N ARG A 15 20.95 3.35 1.61
CA ARG A 15 21.95 2.27 1.41
C ARG A 15 21.61 1.40 0.21
N ARG A 16 22.53 1.41 -0.76
CA ARG A 16 22.47 0.71 -2.04
C ARG A 16 22.90 -0.75 -1.95
N GLU A 17 23.52 -1.17 -0.84
CA GLU A 17 24.37 -2.37 -0.86
C GLU A 17 23.70 -3.66 -0.42
N GLU A 18 22.55 -3.65 0.25
CA GLU A 18 21.86 -4.89 0.59
C GLU A 18 20.35 -4.72 0.42
N ARG A 19 19.75 -5.64 -0.33
CA ARG A 19 18.42 -5.53 -0.96
C ARG A 19 17.29 -5.00 -0.06
N ALA A 20 16.63 -3.99 -0.63
CA ALA A 20 15.18 -3.82 -0.79
C ALA A 20 14.36 -3.32 0.39
N ASP A 21 13.18 -2.81 0.02
CA ASP A 21 12.12 -2.19 0.81
C ASP A 21 11.48 -3.10 1.86
N ILE A 22 12.31 -3.82 2.64
CA ILE A 22 11.91 -4.88 3.56
C ILE A 22 12.27 -4.53 5.01
N ASN A 23 13.24 -3.65 5.26
CA ASN A 23 13.55 -3.16 6.60
C ASN A 23 12.92 -1.78 6.85
N VAL A 24 12.15 -1.64 7.93
CA VAL A 24 11.47 -0.41 8.33
C VAL A 24 11.76 0.01 9.76
N TYR A 25 11.72 1.31 10.00
CA TYR A 25 11.48 1.86 11.33
C TYR A 25 9.99 1.88 11.61
N THR A 26 9.60 1.76 12.87
CA THR A 26 8.19 1.76 13.28
C THR A 26 7.99 2.69 14.45
N THR A 27 6.87 3.42 14.42
CA THR A 27 6.35 4.14 15.57
C THR A 27 4.92 3.67 15.81
N THR A 28 4.56 3.55 17.09
CA THR A 28 3.18 3.26 17.54
C THR A 28 2.59 4.44 18.32
N SER A 29 3.33 5.54 18.42
CA SER A 29 2.99 6.75 19.17
C SER A 29 3.45 8.01 18.43
N GLY A 30 3.48 7.96 17.09
CA GLY A 30 3.85 9.10 16.26
C GLY A 30 2.81 10.21 16.37
N THR A 31 3.26 11.44 16.28
CA THR A 31 2.40 12.62 16.28
C THR A 31 2.02 13.04 14.87
N TRP A 32 0.98 13.87 14.74
CA TRP A 32 0.62 14.48 13.46
C TRP A 32 1.77 15.28 12.86
N ASP A 33 2.47 16.06 13.67
CA ASP A 33 3.54 16.94 13.20
C ASP A 33 4.75 16.12 12.68
N GLU A 34 5.14 15.07 13.39
CA GLU A 34 6.17 14.12 12.92
C GLU A 34 5.74 13.42 11.62
N PHE A 35 4.45 13.10 11.49
CA PHE A 35 3.93 12.49 10.27
C PHE A 35 3.92 13.48 9.10
N VAL A 36 3.52 14.73 9.32
CA VAL A 36 3.58 15.80 8.30
C VAL A 36 5.01 16.06 7.87
N GLU A 37 5.97 16.07 8.81
CA GLU A 37 7.39 16.18 8.51
C GLU A 37 7.88 15.01 7.64
N LEU A 38 7.48 13.78 7.99
CA LEU A 38 7.81 12.58 7.21
C LEU A 38 7.25 12.64 5.78
N MET A 39 6.08 13.26 5.62
CA MET A 39 5.39 13.44 4.35
C MET A 39 5.80 14.73 3.62
N GLN A 40 6.85 15.43 4.04
CA GLN A 40 7.46 16.46 3.21
C GLN A 40 8.30 15.84 2.09
N PRO A 41 8.39 16.50 0.91
CA PRO A 41 9.29 16.06 -0.14
C PRO A 41 10.73 15.95 0.37
N LEU A 42 11.43 14.91 -0.05
CA LEU A 42 12.84 14.79 0.28
C LEU A 42 13.65 15.97 -0.28
N LYS A 43 14.66 16.40 0.50
CA LYS A 43 15.67 17.33 0.00
C LYS A 43 16.46 16.65 -1.12
N ARG A 44 16.86 17.43 -2.14
CA ARG A 44 17.70 16.95 -3.25
C ARG A 44 18.92 16.18 -2.71
N SER A 45 18.97 14.88 -2.95
CA SER A 45 20.15 14.04 -2.80
C SER A 45 20.84 13.89 -4.17
N ARG A 46 22.05 13.31 -4.21
CA ARG A 46 22.73 12.97 -5.48
C ARG A 46 22.10 11.75 -6.20
N LEU A 47 21.00 11.20 -5.68
CA LEU A 47 20.43 9.92 -6.10
C LEU A 47 19.16 10.10 -6.95
N ASN A 48 18.73 9.00 -7.57
CA ASN A 48 17.59 8.98 -8.47
C ASN A 48 16.28 9.29 -7.71
N PRO A 49 15.55 10.36 -8.04
CA PRO A 49 14.33 10.75 -7.34
C PRO A 49 13.19 9.71 -7.42
N LYS A 50 13.25 8.75 -8.37
CA LYS A 50 12.27 7.65 -8.50
C LYS A 50 12.51 6.48 -7.54
N THR A 51 13.77 6.18 -7.20
CA THR A 51 14.12 5.00 -6.38
C THR A 51 14.58 5.36 -4.97
N ASP A 52 14.70 6.64 -4.66
CA ASP A 52 15.20 7.16 -3.38
C ASP A 52 14.15 7.81 -2.44
N PRO A 53 12.81 7.79 -2.65
CA PRO A 53 11.90 8.44 -1.70
C PRO A 53 11.81 7.71 -0.35
N GLY A 54 12.17 6.42 -0.31
CA GLY A 54 11.74 5.54 0.77
C GLY A 54 10.23 5.32 0.72
N TYR A 55 9.67 4.68 1.75
CA TYR A 55 8.25 4.32 1.77
C TYR A 55 7.65 4.46 3.17
N ILE A 56 6.32 4.50 3.23
CA ILE A 56 5.49 4.39 4.42
C ILE A 56 4.54 3.20 4.28
N THR A 57 4.21 2.55 5.40
CA THR A 57 3.30 1.40 5.44
C THR A 57 2.70 1.23 6.84
N ALA A 58 1.89 0.20 7.04
CA ALA A 58 1.37 -0.19 8.35
C ALA A 58 2.51 -0.52 9.33
N ALA A 59 2.25 -0.33 10.63
CA ALA A 59 3.23 -0.59 11.69
C ALA A 59 3.64 -2.06 11.74
N CYS A 60 4.91 -2.32 11.47
CA CYS A 60 5.55 -3.63 11.49
C CYS A 60 6.39 -3.79 12.77
N THR A 61 6.29 -4.91 13.48
CA THR A 61 7.00 -5.11 14.77
C THR A 61 7.80 -6.41 14.86
N SER A 62 7.83 -7.24 13.82
CA SER A 62 8.68 -8.42 13.79
C SER A 62 10.10 -8.03 13.37
N THR A 63 11.09 -8.43 14.15
CA THR A 63 12.52 -8.32 13.79
C THR A 63 13.00 -9.51 12.96
N VAL A 64 12.16 -10.54 12.77
CA VAL A 64 12.49 -11.74 12.00
C VAL A 64 11.42 -11.99 10.93
N SER A 65 11.82 -12.30 9.70
CA SER A 65 10.88 -12.64 8.62
C SER A 65 10.24 -14.01 8.85
N SER A 66 9.17 -14.33 8.11
CA SER A 66 8.59 -15.68 8.09
C SER A 66 9.57 -16.76 7.60
N THR A 67 10.65 -16.36 6.91
CA THR A 67 11.71 -17.23 6.41
C THR A 67 12.96 -17.23 7.29
N GLY A 68 12.90 -16.64 8.48
CA GLY A 68 14.00 -16.66 9.46
C GLY A 68 15.13 -15.66 9.20
N LYS A 69 14.96 -14.69 8.29
CA LYS A 69 15.94 -13.60 8.11
C LYS A 69 15.79 -12.59 9.24
N GLU A 70 16.89 -11.97 9.68
CA GLU A 70 16.92 -10.97 10.77
C GLU A 70 17.03 -9.54 10.25
N ALA A 71 16.26 -8.63 10.85
CA ALA A 71 16.15 -7.26 10.40
C ALA A 71 17.43 -6.52 10.79
N ALA A 72 17.73 -5.44 10.08
CA ALA A 72 18.83 -4.58 10.51
C ALA A 72 18.59 -4.08 11.95
N GLU A 73 19.67 -3.87 12.70
CA GLU A 73 19.60 -3.43 14.09
C GLU A 73 18.71 -2.17 14.24
N GLY A 74 17.74 -2.23 15.15
CA GLY A 74 16.77 -1.15 15.39
C GLY A 74 15.68 -1.02 14.32
N MET A 75 15.53 -2.00 13.42
CA MET A 75 14.51 -2.05 12.37
C MET A 75 13.63 -3.30 12.49
N PHE A 76 12.56 -3.31 11.71
CA PHE A 76 11.60 -4.40 11.61
C PHE A 76 11.47 -4.87 10.16
N TYR A 77 11.08 -6.13 9.97
CA TYR A 77 10.72 -6.65 8.66
C TYR A 77 9.35 -6.18 8.24
N ARG A 78 9.23 -5.64 7.04
CA ARG A 78 7.96 -5.42 6.35
C ARG A 78 7.53 -6.70 5.66
N CYS A 79 6.55 -7.35 6.29
CA CYS A 79 5.75 -8.41 5.68
C CYS A 79 4.38 -8.43 6.37
N ASN A 80 3.39 -9.05 5.75
CA ASN A 80 2.03 -9.10 6.31
C ASN A 80 1.99 -9.69 7.74
N ALA A 81 2.84 -10.70 8.03
CA ALA A 81 2.93 -11.30 9.36
C ALA A 81 3.54 -10.37 10.43
N SER A 82 4.26 -9.33 10.02
CA SER A 82 4.87 -8.34 10.91
C SER A 82 3.93 -7.19 11.23
N VAL A 83 2.88 -6.99 10.43
CA VAL A 83 1.92 -5.90 10.60
C VAL A 83 1.08 -6.12 11.85
N THR A 84 1.13 -5.16 12.77
CA THR A 84 0.32 -5.18 14.00
C THR A 84 -0.83 -4.19 13.96
N SER A 85 -0.60 -3.00 13.39
CA SER A 85 -1.60 -1.94 13.34
C SER A 85 -1.33 -0.96 12.21
N SER A 86 -2.31 -0.12 11.87
CA SER A 86 -2.14 1.00 10.96
C SER A 86 -2.98 2.17 11.40
N SER A 87 -2.41 3.37 11.33
CA SER A 87 -3.17 4.62 11.36
C SER A 87 -3.37 5.24 9.98
N LEU A 88 -2.96 4.56 8.91
CA LEU A 88 -2.90 5.13 7.57
C LEU A 88 -3.95 4.48 6.67
N ALA A 89 -4.93 5.28 6.23
CA ALA A 89 -5.67 5.02 5.00
C ALA A 89 -4.95 5.76 3.86
N TYR A 90 -4.70 5.09 2.75
CA TYR A 90 -4.09 5.70 1.59
C TYR A 90 -4.57 5.07 0.30
N ALA A 91 -4.44 5.82 -0.79
CA ALA A 91 -4.75 5.40 -2.15
C ALA A 91 -3.64 5.86 -3.09
N ASP A 92 -3.29 5.00 -4.05
CA ASP A 92 -2.34 5.28 -5.13
C ASP A 92 -3.13 5.43 -6.44
N VAL A 93 -3.19 6.66 -6.96
CA VAL A 93 -3.96 7.02 -8.15
C VAL A 93 -2.99 7.15 -9.32
N ASP A 94 -3.05 6.18 -10.24
CA ASP A 94 -2.08 6.01 -11.32
C ASP A 94 -2.56 6.54 -12.69
N SER A 95 -3.85 6.80 -12.85
CA SER A 95 -4.45 7.33 -14.07
C SER A 95 -5.67 8.20 -13.75
N ALA A 96 -5.42 9.45 -13.38
CA ALA A 96 -6.46 10.45 -13.24
C ALA A 96 -6.46 11.42 -14.43
N THR A 97 -7.59 12.03 -14.73
CA THR A 97 -7.64 13.20 -15.62
C THR A 97 -7.19 14.47 -14.87
N PRO A 98 -6.81 15.54 -15.60
CA PRO A 98 -6.50 16.84 -14.98
C PRO A 98 -7.64 17.39 -14.12
N GLU A 99 -8.90 17.21 -14.54
CA GLU A 99 -10.09 17.65 -13.81
C GLU A 99 -10.29 16.85 -12.52
N GLU A 100 -10.06 15.54 -12.56
CA GLU A 100 -10.10 14.68 -11.39
C GLU A 100 -9.03 15.07 -10.38
N PHE A 101 -7.80 15.32 -10.85
CA PHE A 101 -6.72 15.80 -10.00
C PHE A 101 -7.01 17.16 -9.37
N ALA A 102 -7.58 18.10 -10.12
CA ALA A 102 -7.97 19.40 -9.59
C ALA A 102 -9.06 19.27 -8.51
N THR A 103 -10.08 18.44 -8.77
CA THR A 103 -11.14 18.12 -7.82
C THR A 103 -10.58 17.54 -6.52
N ASP A 104 -9.64 16.59 -6.64
CA ASP A 104 -9.07 15.91 -5.47
C ASP A 104 -8.12 16.83 -4.68
N CYS A 105 -7.41 17.73 -5.37
CA CYS A 105 -6.66 18.80 -4.73
C CYS A 105 -7.55 19.73 -3.91
N GLU A 106 -8.71 20.14 -4.44
CA GLU A 106 -9.69 20.98 -3.74
C GLU A 106 -10.29 20.23 -2.55
N MET A 107 -10.69 18.97 -2.75
CA MET A 107 -11.17 18.11 -1.67
C MET A 107 -10.18 18.02 -0.51
N VAL A 108 -8.87 17.88 -0.75
CA VAL A 108 -7.87 17.87 0.33
C VAL A 108 -7.76 19.22 1.02
N ARG A 109 -7.74 20.33 0.28
CA ARG A 109 -7.66 21.68 0.87
C ARG A 109 -8.86 21.99 1.76
N GLU A 110 -10.06 21.67 1.28
CA GLU A 110 -11.32 21.98 1.95
C GLU A 110 -11.74 20.90 2.98
N SER A 111 -10.99 19.81 3.06
CA SER A 111 -11.25 18.74 4.00
C SER A 111 -11.24 19.25 5.43
N ARG A 112 -12.32 18.94 6.17
CA ARG A 112 -12.38 19.13 7.62
C ARG A 112 -11.55 18.11 8.39
N PHE A 113 -10.93 17.15 7.70
CA PHE A 113 -10.10 16.11 8.27
C PHE A 113 -8.65 16.23 7.83
N ALA A 114 -7.74 15.79 8.70
CA ALA A 114 -6.34 15.62 8.37
C ALA A 114 -6.20 14.71 7.14
N MET A 115 -5.72 15.28 6.03
CA MET A 115 -5.51 14.58 4.77
C MET A 115 -4.36 15.23 4.00
N MET A 116 -3.66 14.42 3.22
CA MET A 116 -2.58 14.86 2.35
C MET A 116 -2.75 14.29 0.96
N LEU A 117 -2.36 15.06 -0.04
CA LEU A 117 -2.17 14.60 -1.41
C LEU A 117 -0.76 14.95 -1.85
N TYR A 118 -0.10 14.05 -2.57
CA TYR A 118 1.18 14.38 -3.18
C TYR A 118 1.41 13.73 -4.53
N THR A 119 2.10 14.44 -5.41
CA THR A 119 2.42 13.95 -6.75
C THR A 119 3.55 12.92 -6.72
N THR A 120 3.47 11.92 -7.59
CA THR A 120 4.53 10.91 -7.74
C THR A 120 5.62 11.40 -8.70
N ALA A 121 6.72 10.65 -8.81
CA ALA A 121 7.82 11.00 -9.72
C ALA A 121 7.50 10.78 -11.21
N SER A 122 6.36 10.14 -11.52
CA SER A 122 5.84 9.95 -12.88
C SER A 122 4.66 10.86 -13.20
N HIS A 123 4.30 11.76 -12.29
CA HIS A 123 3.25 12.75 -12.50
C HIS A 123 3.57 13.69 -13.68
N THR A 124 2.58 13.93 -14.54
CA THR A 124 2.54 15.06 -15.47
C THR A 124 1.20 15.78 -15.33
N GLU A 125 1.10 17.01 -15.85
CA GLU A 125 -0.15 17.78 -15.80
C GLU A 125 -1.25 17.13 -16.68
N GLU A 126 -0.86 16.46 -17.76
CA GLU A 126 -1.77 15.78 -18.70
C GLU A 126 -2.15 14.36 -18.25
N ALA A 127 -1.29 13.70 -17.47
CA ALA A 127 -1.55 12.39 -16.87
C ALA A 127 -1.19 12.41 -15.37
N PRO A 128 -2.01 13.09 -14.54
CA PRO A 128 -1.77 13.17 -13.11
C PRO A 128 -1.64 11.81 -12.44
N ARG A 129 -0.54 11.66 -11.71
CA ARG A 129 -0.31 10.55 -10.77
C ARG A 129 -0.02 11.08 -9.38
N TYR A 130 -0.74 10.59 -8.39
CA TYR A 130 -0.64 11.11 -7.04
C TYR A 130 -1.15 10.09 -6.03
N ARG A 131 -0.82 10.36 -4.77
CA ARG A 131 -1.27 9.57 -3.64
C ARG A 131 -2.04 10.44 -2.68
N VAL A 132 -3.05 9.86 -2.06
CA VAL A 132 -3.82 10.49 -0.99
C VAL A 132 -3.60 9.70 0.27
N VAL A 133 -3.38 10.39 1.39
CA VAL A 133 -3.17 9.78 2.71
C VAL A 133 -4.05 10.48 3.73
N MET A 134 -4.85 9.70 4.44
CA MET A 134 -5.72 10.15 5.52
C MET A 134 -5.40 9.36 6.79
N PRO A 135 -4.76 9.98 7.79
CA PRO A 135 -4.58 9.31 9.07
C PRO A 135 -5.91 9.17 9.84
N VAL A 136 -6.07 8.01 10.48
CA VAL A 136 -7.14 7.75 11.45
C VAL A 136 -6.65 8.01 12.87
N ARG A 137 -7.55 8.50 13.72
CA ARG A 137 -7.24 8.93 15.10
C ARG A 137 -6.71 7.82 16.00
N THR A 138 -7.21 6.60 15.80
CA THR A 138 -6.87 5.44 16.60
C THR A 138 -6.42 4.34 15.63
N PRO A 139 -5.23 3.74 15.85
CA PRO A 139 -4.75 2.65 15.01
C PRO A 139 -5.77 1.51 14.94
N VAL A 140 -5.95 0.98 13.73
CA VAL A 140 -6.74 -0.23 13.49
C VAL A 140 -5.84 -1.44 13.30
N THR A 141 -6.39 -2.65 13.42
CA THR A 141 -5.64 -3.91 13.34
C THR A 141 -6.33 -4.87 12.38
N GLY A 142 -5.61 -5.91 11.94
CA GLY A 142 -6.17 -6.96 11.08
C GLY A 142 -6.86 -6.42 9.83
N GLY A 143 -8.02 -6.99 9.50
CA GLY A 143 -8.79 -6.59 8.31
C GLY A 143 -9.29 -5.15 8.30
N ASP A 144 -9.41 -4.51 9.47
CA ASP A 144 -9.83 -3.10 9.52
C ASP A 144 -8.78 -2.17 8.88
N ILE A 145 -7.51 -2.58 8.78
CA ILE A 145 -6.46 -1.87 8.04
C ILE A 145 -6.85 -1.71 6.57
N ILE A 146 -7.44 -2.74 5.98
CA ILE A 146 -7.88 -2.71 4.58
C ILE A 146 -9.20 -1.94 4.47
N ARG A 147 -10.11 -2.12 5.43
CA ARG A 147 -11.41 -1.43 5.44
C ARG A 147 -11.28 0.09 5.52
N ILE A 148 -10.32 0.62 6.28
CA ILE A 148 -10.10 2.08 6.29
C ILE A 148 -9.61 2.61 4.93
N ARG A 149 -8.87 1.80 4.15
CA ARG A 149 -8.45 2.18 2.78
C ARG A 149 -9.63 2.15 1.82
N TYR A 150 -10.49 1.14 1.91
CA TYR A 150 -11.76 1.13 1.16
C TYR A 150 -12.64 2.31 1.53
N GLY A 151 -12.73 2.64 2.82
CA GLY A 151 -13.43 3.83 3.30
C GLY A 151 -12.96 5.12 2.66
N LEU A 152 -11.65 5.29 2.51
CA LEU A 152 -11.07 6.44 1.79
C LEU A 152 -11.57 6.48 0.34
N LEU A 153 -11.60 5.35 -0.36
CA LEU A 153 -12.15 5.30 -1.71
C LEU A 153 -13.64 5.62 -1.75
N THR A 154 -14.44 4.94 -0.93
CA THR A 154 -15.90 5.04 -0.97
C THR A 154 -16.40 6.44 -0.63
N HIS A 155 -15.73 7.12 0.30
CA HIS A 155 -16.20 8.41 0.82
C HIS A 155 -15.54 9.62 0.17
N PHE A 156 -14.33 9.48 -0.36
CA PHE A 156 -13.53 10.62 -0.84
C PHE A 156 -13.08 10.46 -2.30
N LEU A 157 -12.70 9.26 -2.72
CA LEU A 157 -12.12 9.01 -4.04
C LEU A 157 -13.00 8.08 -4.90
N LYS A 158 -14.32 8.24 -4.78
CA LYS A 158 -15.28 7.32 -5.39
C LYS A 158 -15.15 7.37 -6.92
N GLY A 159 -14.87 6.22 -7.53
CA GLY A 159 -14.73 6.09 -8.98
C GLY A 159 -13.32 6.39 -9.51
N ARG A 160 -12.33 6.64 -8.64
CA ARG A 160 -10.93 6.76 -9.05
C ARG A 160 -10.34 5.40 -9.37
N ASP A 161 -9.52 5.35 -10.42
CA ASP A 161 -8.69 4.19 -10.73
C ASP A 161 -7.49 4.14 -9.78
N VAL A 162 -7.40 3.06 -9.01
CA VAL A 162 -6.46 2.92 -7.90
C VAL A 162 -5.81 1.54 -7.90
N ASP A 163 -4.53 1.50 -7.56
CA ASP A 163 -3.78 0.24 -7.54
C ASP A 163 -4.32 -0.72 -6.48
N SER A 164 -4.81 -1.88 -6.94
CA SER A 164 -5.32 -2.98 -6.10
C SER A 164 -4.29 -3.51 -5.10
N ALA A 165 -2.99 -3.36 -5.37
CA ALA A 165 -1.94 -3.75 -4.42
C ALA A 165 -2.03 -2.96 -3.11
N GLY A 166 -2.60 -1.75 -3.16
CA GLY A 166 -2.95 -0.91 -2.00
C GLY A 166 -3.81 -1.59 -0.95
N PHE A 167 -4.46 -2.72 -1.26
CA PHE A 167 -5.39 -3.44 -0.38
C PHE A 167 -4.78 -4.66 0.30
N THR A 168 -3.45 -4.73 0.40
CA THR A 168 -2.72 -5.74 1.21
C THR A 168 -2.12 -5.13 2.48
N LEU A 169 -2.03 -5.89 3.58
CA LEU A 169 -1.68 -5.34 4.90
C LEU A 169 -0.37 -4.54 4.91
N SER A 170 0.69 -5.11 4.33
CA SER A 170 2.05 -4.55 4.34
C SER A 170 2.43 -3.83 3.04
N GLN A 171 1.47 -3.50 2.18
CA GLN A 171 1.76 -2.74 0.96
C GLN A 171 2.53 -1.47 1.33
N PRO A 172 3.71 -1.21 0.74
CA PRO A 172 4.41 0.03 0.94
C PRO A 172 3.85 1.07 -0.03
N MET A 173 3.84 2.32 0.41
CA MET A 173 3.57 3.45 -0.45
C MET A 173 4.80 4.36 -0.43
N TYR A 174 5.32 4.71 -1.61
CA TYR A 174 6.50 5.58 -1.66
C TYR A 174 6.21 6.94 -1.04
N ARG A 175 7.13 7.45 -0.24
CA ARG A 175 7.07 8.81 0.29
C ARG A 175 7.13 9.85 -0.84
N PRO A 176 6.80 11.11 -0.56
CA PRO A 176 6.83 12.17 -1.57
C PRO A 176 8.26 12.36 -2.14
N PRO A 177 8.47 12.14 -3.45
CA PRO A 177 9.79 12.24 -4.05
C PRO A 177 10.28 13.69 -4.11
N VAL A 178 11.56 13.86 -4.42
CA VAL A 178 12.16 15.18 -4.63
C VAL A 178 11.38 15.94 -5.72
N GLY A 179 10.97 17.17 -5.41
CA GLY A 179 10.22 18.02 -6.34
C GLY A 179 8.73 17.70 -6.46
N SER A 180 8.22 16.74 -5.68
CA SER A 180 6.77 16.52 -5.59
C SER A 180 6.05 17.73 -5.01
N ARG A 181 4.83 17.94 -5.48
CA ARG A 181 3.88 18.87 -4.87
C ARG A 181 3.16 18.13 -3.76
N VAL A 182 3.18 18.68 -2.55
CA VAL A 182 2.43 18.15 -1.40
C VAL A 182 1.37 19.18 -1.03
N ILE A 183 0.12 18.73 -0.93
CA ILE A 183 -1.02 19.49 -0.45
C ILE A 183 -1.45 18.85 0.87
N VAL A 184 -1.54 19.66 1.91
CA VAL A 184 -1.97 19.23 3.24
C VAL A 184 -3.22 20.02 3.59
N SER A 185 -4.24 19.33 4.12
CA SER A 185 -5.42 20.00 4.67
C SER A 185 -5.02 20.90 5.84
N GLU A 186 -5.62 22.09 5.97
CA GLU A 186 -5.37 22.96 7.13
C GLU A 186 -5.90 22.36 8.45
N SER A 187 -6.79 21.38 8.37
CA SER A 187 -7.33 20.68 9.54
C SER A 187 -6.35 19.63 10.08
N SER A 188 -6.07 19.68 11.38
CA SER A 188 -5.38 18.59 12.11
C SER A 188 -6.36 17.56 12.70
N ARG A 189 -7.66 17.70 12.43
CA ARG A 189 -8.68 16.81 12.99
C ARG A 189 -8.64 15.45 12.29
N MET A 190 -8.05 14.45 12.93
CA MET A 190 -8.10 13.08 12.42
C MET A 190 -9.54 12.51 12.47
N ILE A 191 -9.91 11.78 11.42
CA ILE A 191 -11.16 11.02 11.35
C ILE A 191 -11.09 9.79 12.26
N THR A 192 -12.23 9.31 12.77
CA THR A 192 -12.27 8.02 13.46
C THR A 192 -12.36 6.89 12.44
N ALA A 193 -11.69 5.76 12.71
CA ALA A 193 -11.77 4.60 11.82
C ALA A 193 -13.21 4.11 11.62
N SER A 194 -14.04 4.14 12.67
CA SER A 194 -15.46 3.77 12.59
C SER A 194 -16.24 4.60 11.58
N LYS A 195 -15.94 5.90 11.48
CA LYS A 195 -16.58 6.79 10.51
C LYS A 195 -16.08 6.53 9.10
N LEU A 196 -14.78 6.27 8.95
CA LEU A 196 -14.19 5.95 7.65
C LEU A 196 -14.67 4.57 7.13
N MET A 197 -15.01 3.64 8.02
CA MET A 197 -15.51 2.30 7.65
C MET A 197 -17.05 2.23 7.54
N GLU A 198 -17.76 3.36 7.60
CA GLU A 198 -19.22 3.38 7.53
C GLU A 198 -19.71 2.90 6.15
N GLY A 199 -20.54 1.85 6.11
CA GLY A 199 -20.98 1.25 4.83
C GLY A 199 -19.92 0.41 4.12
N VAL A 200 -18.71 0.26 4.67
CA VAL A 200 -17.68 -0.65 4.15
C VAL A 200 -17.93 -2.06 4.71
N PRO A 201 -18.05 -3.09 3.86
CA PRO A 201 -18.27 -4.46 4.32
C PRO A 201 -17.17 -4.92 5.28
N LYS A 202 -17.49 -5.86 6.17
CA LYS A 202 -16.48 -6.49 7.01
C LYS A 202 -15.58 -7.34 6.13
N ILE A 203 -14.27 -7.15 6.28
CA ILE A 203 -13.25 -7.92 5.57
C ILE A 203 -12.57 -8.80 6.60
N ASN A 204 -12.69 -10.12 6.44
CA ASN A 204 -11.95 -11.08 7.23
C ASN A 204 -10.59 -11.29 6.55
N VAL A 205 -9.52 -10.82 7.18
CA VAL A 205 -8.15 -11.08 6.73
C VAL A 205 -7.58 -12.17 7.63
N THR A 206 -7.59 -13.42 7.15
CA THR A 206 -7.13 -14.60 7.90
C THR A 206 -5.63 -14.86 7.79
N GLY A 207 -4.95 -14.16 6.87
CA GLY A 207 -3.51 -14.30 6.66
C GLY A 207 -2.99 -13.43 5.51
N ALA A 208 -1.68 -13.50 5.28
CA ALA A 208 -0.93 -12.68 4.33
C ALA A 208 -1.34 -12.80 2.84
N SER A 209 -2.26 -13.69 2.50
CA SER A 209 -2.56 -14.07 1.11
C SER A 209 -4.04 -14.39 0.85
N ASP A 210 -4.94 -14.16 1.81
CA ASP A 210 -6.33 -14.64 1.71
C ASP A 210 -7.29 -13.52 1.28
N TYR A 211 -7.20 -13.05 0.03
CA TYR A 211 -8.34 -12.35 -0.58
C TYR A 211 -9.07 -13.30 -1.53
N LYS A 212 -10.31 -13.64 -1.19
CA LYS A 212 -11.32 -14.13 -2.13
C LYS A 212 -12.39 -13.06 -2.27
N VAL A 213 -12.65 -12.62 -3.50
CA VAL A 213 -13.80 -11.77 -3.86
C VAL A 213 -15.08 -12.48 -3.40
N PRO A 214 -16.07 -11.77 -2.80
CA PRO A 214 -17.35 -12.38 -2.43
C PRO A 214 -18.09 -13.00 -3.62
N GLU A 215 -18.70 -14.18 -3.43
CA GLU A 215 -19.60 -14.79 -4.42
C GLU A 215 -20.74 -13.82 -4.77
N GLY A 216 -20.87 -13.48 -6.05
CA GLY A 216 -21.87 -12.55 -6.58
C GLY A 216 -21.33 -11.19 -7.07
N GLU A 217 -20.05 -10.87 -6.81
CA GLU A 217 -19.37 -9.68 -7.37
C GLU A 217 -18.27 -10.03 -8.39
N GLN A 218 -18.20 -11.30 -8.81
CA GLN A 218 -17.34 -11.74 -9.90
C GLN A 218 -17.90 -11.21 -11.23
N SER A 219 -17.21 -10.26 -11.87
CA SER A 219 -17.49 -9.94 -13.28
C SER A 219 -16.91 -11.03 -14.18
N GLU A 220 -17.38 -11.08 -15.44
CA GLU A 220 -17.03 -12.01 -16.54
C GLU A 220 -15.52 -12.28 -16.71
N LEU A 221 -14.64 -11.49 -16.09
CA LEU A 221 -13.21 -11.74 -15.98
C LEU A 221 -12.88 -13.06 -15.25
N THR A 222 -13.67 -13.46 -14.25
CA THR A 222 -13.40 -14.71 -13.49
C THR A 222 -13.62 -15.94 -14.35
N ASP A 223 -14.67 -15.94 -15.18
CA ASP A 223 -14.94 -17.01 -16.15
C ASP A 223 -13.83 -17.07 -17.22
N LEU A 224 -13.34 -15.91 -17.68
CA LEU A 224 -12.21 -15.81 -18.60
C LEU A 224 -10.90 -16.36 -18.01
N PHE A 225 -10.66 -16.18 -16.71
CA PHE A 225 -9.49 -16.74 -16.02
C PHE A 225 -9.60 -18.25 -15.82
N GLU A 226 -10.80 -18.79 -15.58
CA GLU A 226 -11.03 -20.24 -15.51
C GLU A 226 -10.91 -20.90 -16.90
N GLU A 227 -11.39 -20.25 -17.95
CA GLU A 227 -11.27 -20.74 -19.33
C GLU A 227 -9.81 -20.73 -19.80
N PHE A 228 -9.05 -19.65 -19.49
CA PHE A 228 -7.63 -19.55 -19.77
C PHE A 228 -6.78 -20.56 -18.96
N ALA A 229 -7.18 -20.84 -17.72
CA ALA A 229 -6.53 -21.88 -16.90
C ALA A 229 -6.72 -23.28 -17.50
N PHE A 230 -7.92 -23.58 -18.01
CA PHE A 230 -8.23 -24.89 -18.60
C PHE A 230 -7.49 -25.11 -19.93
N GLU A 231 -7.39 -24.07 -20.77
CA GLU A 231 -6.76 -24.15 -22.10
C GLU A 231 -5.24 -24.36 -22.05
N PHE A 232 -4.58 -23.80 -21.03
CA PHE A 232 -3.12 -23.88 -20.84
C PHE A 232 -2.67 -24.90 -19.78
N GLY A 233 -3.56 -25.77 -19.33
CA GLY A 233 -3.24 -26.84 -18.36
C GLY A 233 -2.94 -26.34 -16.94
N GLY A 234 -3.39 -25.14 -16.61
CA GLY A 234 -3.38 -24.59 -15.25
C GLY A 234 -4.37 -25.27 -14.33
N ARG A 235 -4.09 -25.24 -13.04
CA ARG A 235 -4.95 -25.79 -11.99
C ARG A 235 -5.31 -24.70 -11.00
N MET A 236 -6.60 -24.53 -10.73
CA MET A 236 -7.05 -23.72 -9.60
C MET A 236 -6.75 -24.44 -8.28
N THR A 237 -6.05 -23.76 -7.38
CA THR A 237 -5.72 -24.25 -6.04
C THR A 237 -6.33 -23.33 -4.98
N ASP A 238 -6.35 -23.77 -3.73
CA ASP A 238 -6.82 -22.94 -2.60
C ASP A 238 -6.02 -21.64 -2.42
N ARG A 239 -4.85 -21.52 -3.08
CA ARG A 239 -3.93 -20.36 -3.03
C ARG A 239 -3.97 -19.48 -4.29
N GLY A 240 -4.80 -19.80 -5.28
CA GLY A 240 -4.88 -19.09 -6.56
C GLY A 240 -4.61 -19.99 -7.78
N LEU A 241 -4.51 -19.36 -8.95
CA LEU A 241 -4.28 -20.04 -10.23
C LEU A 241 -2.82 -20.51 -10.35
N GLN A 242 -2.63 -21.82 -10.44
CA GLN A 242 -1.32 -22.43 -10.68
C GLN A 242 -1.16 -22.73 -12.17
N MET A 243 -0.23 -22.07 -12.85
CA MET A 243 0.08 -22.32 -14.27
C MET A 243 1.26 -23.30 -14.40
N PRO A 244 1.25 -24.24 -15.37
CA PRO A 244 2.42 -25.03 -15.67
C PRO A 244 3.54 -24.13 -16.22
N ALA A 245 4.79 -24.43 -15.83
CA ALA A 245 5.96 -23.71 -16.35
C ALA A 245 6.04 -23.86 -17.88
N THR A 246 6.27 -22.76 -18.61
CA THR A 246 6.47 -22.84 -20.06
C THR A 246 7.73 -23.65 -20.38
N PRO A 247 7.81 -24.31 -21.55
CA PRO A 247 8.99 -25.07 -21.95
C PRO A 247 10.29 -24.23 -21.92
N GLU A 248 10.22 -22.93 -22.21
CA GLU A 248 11.37 -22.01 -22.09
C GLU A 248 11.81 -21.78 -20.63
N HIS A 249 10.86 -21.77 -19.68
CA HIS A 249 11.16 -21.68 -18.25
C HIS A 249 11.70 -23.01 -17.71
N ALA A 250 11.11 -24.14 -18.11
CA ALA A 250 11.54 -25.48 -17.72
C ALA A 250 12.98 -25.81 -18.19
N ALA A 251 13.39 -25.29 -19.36
CA ALA A 251 14.73 -25.49 -19.91
C ALA A 251 15.86 -24.82 -19.08
N GLN A 252 15.54 -23.88 -18.19
CA GLN A 252 16.52 -23.22 -17.32
C GLN A 252 16.86 -24.02 -16.06
N TYR A 253 16.10 -25.09 -15.77
CA TYR A 253 16.33 -25.97 -14.63
C TYR A 253 17.09 -27.22 -15.08
N THR A 254 18.42 -27.19 -14.96
CA THR A 254 19.32 -28.32 -15.31
C THR A 254 19.18 -29.57 -14.45
N THR A 255 18.28 -29.56 -13.46
CA THR A 255 17.87 -30.74 -12.69
C THR A 255 16.34 -30.77 -12.72
N GLY A 256 15.76 -31.68 -13.50
CA GLY A 256 14.36 -31.69 -13.92
C GLY A 256 13.31 -31.98 -12.84
N GLU A 257 13.38 -31.34 -11.67
CA GLU A 257 12.25 -31.23 -10.75
C GLU A 257 11.95 -29.75 -10.44
N PRO A 258 10.69 -29.28 -10.64
CA PRO A 258 10.29 -27.95 -10.24
C PRO A 258 10.39 -27.79 -8.73
N LYS A 259 10.98 -26.69 -8.25
CA LYS A 259 11.03 -26.40 -6.81
C LYS A 259 9.73 -25.76 -6.36
N GLN A 260 9.33 -26.10 -5.13
CA GLN A 260 8.05 -25.74 -4.52
C GLN A 260 7.80 -24.23 -4.37
N ASP A 261 8.79 -23.38 -4.66
CA ASP A 261 8.74 -21.93 -4.46
C ASP A 261 8.80 -21.11 -5.76
N ASP A 262 8.74 -21.77 -6.93
CA ASP A 262 8.70 -21.07 -8.22
C ASP A 262 7.25 -20.67 -8.56
N PHE A 263 6.77 -19.61 -7.89
CA PHE A 263 5.45 -19.01 -8.11
C PHE A 263 5.57 -17.66 -8.85
N LEU A 264 4.72 -17.47 -9.87
CA LEU A 264 4.32 -16.15 -10.39
C LEU A 264 3.16 -15.62 -9.56
#